data_AF-A0AAU9R1A9-F1
#
_entry.id   AF-A0AAU9R1A9-F1
#
_cell.length_a   1.000
_cell.length_b   1.000
_cell.length_c   1.000
_cell.angle_alpha   90.00
_cell.angle_beta   90.00
_cell.angle_gamma   90.00
#
_symmetry.space_group_name_H-M   'P 1'
#
loop_
_entity.id
_entity.type
_entity.pdbx_description
1 polymer ?
#
loop_
_entity_poly.entity_id
_entity_poly.type
_entity_poly.pdbx_seq_one_letter_code
_entity_poly.pdbx_strand_id
1 'polypeptide(L)'
;MIVMGLIAPGGTTFGLAEETMAFYPMLIPIFLEVGYDTMTVVATIFLGTTLGTLGSTINPFSTVIASNTAGVNFARALPLRIIMLLVSLGAGMLYTIIYAEKVRKDPSKSLVYDQYEESKK
;
A
#
# COMPACT_ATOMS: atom_id res chain seq x y z
N MET A 1 1.34 3.43 -8.51
CA MET A 1 2.68 2.95 -8.12
C MET A 1 3.45 3.97 -7.30
N ILE A 2 3.64 5.20 -7.81
CA ILE A 2 4.25 6.28 -7.04
C ILE A 2 3.53 6.47 -5.70
N VAL A 3 2.20 6.51 -5.70
CA VAL A 3 1.37 6.61 -4.48
C VAL A 3 1.67 5.50 -3.47
N MET A 4 1.67 4.22 -3.89
CA MET A 4 1.99 3.09 -3.00
C MET A 4 3.40 3.24 -2.37
N GLY A 5 4.38 3.64 -3.20
CA GLY A 5 5.75 3.89 -2.74
C GLY A 5 5.89 5.08 -1.80
N LEU A 6 5.03 6.10 -1.92
CA LEU A 6 4.98 7.26 -1.01
C LEU A 6 4.28 6.94 0.31
N ILE A 7 3.31 6.03 0.30
CA ILE A 7 2.57 5.60 1.50
C ILE A 7 3.42 4.62 2.35
N ALA A 8 4.18 3.73 1.72
CA ALA A 8 4.96 2.72 2.41
C ALA A 8 5.93 3.26 3.49
N PRO A 9 6.62 4.40 3.30
CA PRO A 9 7.38 5.08 4.35
C PRO A 9 6.58 5.36 5.62
N GLY A 10 5.33 5.81 5.51
CA GLY A 10 4.47 6.04 6.68
C GLY A 10 4.10 4.73 7.38
N GLY A 11 3.78 3.68 6.61
CA GLY A 11 3.53 2.34 7.15
C GLY A 11 4.72 1.79 7.96
N THR A 12 5.93 1.85 7.39
CA THR A 12 7.13 1.27 8.01
C THR A 12 7.66 2.06 9.21
N THR A 13 7.35 3.36 9.31
CA THR A 13 7.90 4.25 10.35
C THR A 13 6.95 4.49 11.52
N PHE A 14 5.63 4.54 11.31
CA PHE A 14 4.69 4.77 12.42
C PHE A 14 3.32 4.11 12.23
N GLY A 15 3.08 3.40 11.12
CA GLY A 15 1.82 2.69 10.88
C GLY A 15 0.69 3.62 10.41
N LEU A 16 0.86 4.26 9.24
CA LEU A 16 -0.03 5.24 8.60
C LEU A 16 -1.45 4.73 8.20
N ALA A 17 -1.96 3.63 8.76
CA ALA A 17 -3.17 3.00 8.24
C ALA A 17 -4.38 3.94 8.27
N GLU A 18 -4.61 4.58 9.41
CA GLU A 18 -5.86 5.30 9.64
C GLU A 18 -5.85 6.67 8.99
N GLU A 19 -4.68 7.29 8.89
CA GLU A 19 -4.50 8.54 8.16
C GLU A 19 -4.69 8.35 6.65
N THR A 20 -4.40 7.15 6.12
CA THR A 20 -4.62 6.90 4.69
C THR A 20 -6.10 6.82 4.29
N MET A 21 -7.03 6.66 5.24
CA MET A 21 -8.47 6.67 4.94
C MET A 21 -8.92 7.99 4.29
N ALA A 22 -8.27 9.11 4.64
CA ALA A 22 -8.56 10.42 4.05
C ALA A 22 -8.14 10.52 2.58
N PHE A 23 -7.24 9.67 2.09
CA PHE A 23 -6.76 9.72 0.70
C PHE A 23 -7.69 9.03 -0.30
N TYR A 24 -8.56 8.13 0.14
CA TYR A 24 -9.49 7.43 -0.75
C TYR A 24 -10.40 8.39 -1.53
N PRO A 25 -11.20 9.28 -0.90
CA PRO A 25 -12.07 10.19 -1.65
C PRO A 25 -11.30 11.16 -2.56
N MET A 26 -10.03 11.44 -2.26
CA MET A 26 -9.16 12.28 -3.08
C MET A 26 -8.60 11.55 -4.30
N LEU A 27 -8.14 10.31 -4.12
CA LEU A 27 -7.43 9.56 -5.16
C LEU A 27 -8.36 8.75 -6.07
N ILE A 28 -9.53 8.35 -5.57
CA ILE A 28 -10.53 7.63 -6.37
C ILE A 28 -10.86 8.37 -7.68
N PRO A 29 -11.32 9.64 -7.69
CA PRO A 29 -11.68 10.32 -8.94
C PRO A 29 -10.49 10.42 -9.91
N ILE A 30 -9.28 10.70 -9.39
CA ILE A 30 -8.06 10.81 -10.21
C ILE A 30 -7.74 9.50 -10.93
N PHE A 31 -7.90 8.36 -10.26
CA PHE A 31 -7.61 7.06 -10.88
C PHE A 31 -8.69 6.65 -11.88
N LEU A 32 -9.97 6.96 -11.57
CA LEU A 32 -11.10 6.71 -12.47
C LEU A 32 -10.98 7.53 -13.77
N GLU A 33 -10.55 8.79 -13.69
CA GLU A 33 -10.27 9.64 -14.87
C GLU A 33 -9.21 9.05 -15.80
N VAL A 34 -8.25 8.30 -15.25
CA VAL A 34 -7.18 7.63 -16.01
C VAL A 34 -7.61 6.24 -16.53
N GLY A 35 -8.84 5.81 -16.23
CA GLY A 35 -9.41 4.54 -16.67
C GLY A 35 -9.06 3.34 -15.79
N TYR A 36 -8.57 3.57 -14.58
CA TYR A 36 -8.50 2.52 -13.55
C TYR A 36 -9.82 2.42 -12.79
N ASP A 37 -9.94 1.44 -11.89
CA ASP A 37 -11.11 1.27 -11.03
C ASP A 37 -10.82 1.62 -9.56
N THR A 38 -11.88 1.72 -8.77
CA THR A 38 -11.82 1.96 -7.33
C THR A 38 -10.99 0.91 -6.60
N MET A 39 -11.05 -0.36 -7.03
CA MET A 39 -10.24 -1.44 -6.46
C MET A 39 -8.74 -1.20 -6.63
N THR A 40 -8.29 -0.63 -7.75
CA THR A 40 -6.89 -0.25 -7.97
C THR A 40 -6.43 0.79 -6.94
N VAL A 41 -7.30 1.76 -6.61
CA VAL A 41 -7.01 2.79 -5.60
C VAL A 41 -6.89 2.17 -4.22
N VAL A 42 -7.86 1.31 -3.87
CA VAL A 42 -7.86 0.60 -2.59
C VAL A 42 -6.61 -0.24 -2.45
N ALA A 43 -6.28 -1.05 -3.46
CA ALA A 43 -5.06 -1.86 -3.47
C ALA A 43 -3.80 -0.98 -3.34
N THR A 44 -3.74 0.16 -4.03
CA THR A 44 -2.60 1.07 -3.99
C THR A 44 -2.35 1.63 -2.58
N ILE A 45 -3.41 2.08 -1.91
CA ILE A 45 -3.33 2.69 -0.58
C ILE A 45 -3.11 1.61 0.48
N PHE A 46 -4.00 0.61 0.51
CA PHE A 46 -4.00 -0.45 1.50
C PHE A 46 -2.70 -1.25 1.49
N LEU A 47 -2.28 -1.76 0.32
CA LEU A 47 -1.02 -2.52 0.23
C LEU A 47 0.18 -1.64 0.54
N GLY A 48 0.18 -0.36 0.16
CA GLY A 48 1.25 0.57 0.51
C GLY A 48 1.45 0.64 2.03
N THR A 49 0.37 0.89 2.76
CA THR A 49 0.42 0.94 4.23
C THR A 49 0.77 -0.42 4.82
N THR A 50 0.06 -1.49 4.47
CA THR A 50 0.22 -2.81 5.10
C THR A 50 1.59 -3.42 4.83
N LEU A 51 2.11 -3.32 3.60
CA LEU A 51 3.44 -3.82 3.25
C LEU A 51 4.54 -2.96 3.88
N GLY A 52 4.31 -1.65 4.00
CA GLY A 52 5.13 -0.75 4.80
C GLY A 52 5.22 -1.23 6.25
N THR A 53 4.08 -1.44 6.90
CA THR A 53 3.98 -1.94 8.28
C THR A 53 4.60 -3.34 8.42
N LEU A 54 4.51 -4.20 7.40
CA LEU A 54 5.20 -5.49 7.40
C LEU A 54 6.73 -5.34 7.44
N GLY A 55 7.29 -4.33 6.76
CA GLY A 55 8.72 -4.00 6.84
C GLY A 55 9.15 -3.46 8.20
N SER A 56 8.32 -2.61 8.82
CA SER A 56 8.49 -2.05 10.19
C SER A 56 9.93 -1.66 10.55
N THR A 57 10.60 -0.92 9.68
CA THR A 57 12.03 -0.58 9.80
C THR A 57 12.39 0.05 11.14
N ILE A 58 11.66 1.09 11.54
CA ILE A 58 11.92 1.87 12.76
C ILE A 58 10.64 2.20 13.53
N ASN A 59 9.57 1.44 13.35
CA ASN A 59 8.28 1.72 13.97
C ASN A 59 8.36 1.64 15.51
N PRO A 60 8.08 2.75 16.23
CA PRO A 60 8.19 2.79 17.69
C PRO A 60 7.13 1.93 18.38
N PHE A 61 5.99 1.70 17.73
CA PHE A 61 4.85 0.96 18.27
C PHE A 61 4.93 -0.55 18.02
N SER A 62 5.94 -1.02 17.26
CA SER A 62 6.16 -2.45 17.03
C SER A 62 7.63 -2.83 17.17
N THR A 63 8.43 -2.58 16.14
CA THR A 63 9.84 -3.01 16.06
C THR A 63 10.69 -2.53 17.23
N VAL A 64 10.55 -1.27 17.65
CA VAL A 64 11.38 -0.73 18.74
C VAL A 64 10.97 -1.34 20.08
N ILE A 65 9.67 -1.39 20.39
CA ILE A 65 9.17 -2.05 21.60
C ILE A 65 9.61 -3.51 21.65
N ALA A 66 9.40 -4.27 20.57
CA ALA A 66 9.78 -5.67 20.50
C ALA A 66 11.29 -5.88 20.70
N SER A 67 12.13 -5.02 20.10
CA SER A 67 13.59 -5.09 20.24
C SER A 67 14.02 -4.75 21.68
N ASN A 68 13.41 -3.74 22.29
CA ASN A 68 13.66 -3.35 23.68
C ASN A 68 13.27 -4.48 24.65
N THR A 69 12.10 -5.10 24.45
CA THR A 69 11.64 -6.25 25.24
C THR A 69 12.56 -7.45 25.08
N ALA A 70 13.10 -7.68 23.87
CA ALA A 70 14.07 -8.74 23.62
C ALA A 70 15.50 -8.40 24.07
N GLY A 71 15.76 -7.20 24.59
CA GLY A 71 17.09 -6.76 25.03
C GLY A 71 18.09 -6.59 23.88
N VAL A 72 17.63 -6.38 22.65
CA VAL A 72 18.48 -6.24 21.45
C VAL A 72 18.33 -4.86 20.83
N ASN A 73 19.40 -4.36 20.22
CA ASN A 73 19.34 -3.12 19.46
C ASN A 73 18.49 -3.33 18.19
N PHE A 74 17.44 -2.52 18.02
CA PHE A 74 16.54 -2.60 16.87
C PHE A 74 17.27 -2.44 15.52
N ALA A 75 18.36 -1.67 15.48
CA ALA A 75 19.14 -1.40 14.28
C ALA A 75 19.85 -2.66 13.75
N ARG A 76 20.09 -3.68 14.60
CA ARG A 76 20.72 -4.94 14.20
C ARG A 76 19.95 -5.64 13.07
N ALA A 77 18.62 -5.60 13.13
CA ALA A 77 17.76 -6.23 12.13
C ALA A 77 17.32 -5.27 11.00
N LEU A 78 17.78 -4.01 11.02
CA LEU A 78 17.36 -2.99 10.06
C LEU A 78 17.65 -3.38 8.59
N PRO A 79 18.84 -3.95 8.23
CA PRO A 79 19.09 -4.37 6.85
C PRO A 79 18.09 -5.44 6.37
N LEU A 80 17.76 -6.42 7.22
CA LEU A 80 16.79 -7.46 6.90
C LEU A 80 15.39 -6.85 6.66
N ARG A 81 14.98 -5.91 7.53
CA ARG A 81 13.70 -5.21 7.41
C ARG A 81 13.60 -4.36 6.14
N ILE A 82 14.69 -3.70 5.74
CA ILE A 82 14.75 -2.95 4.47
C ILE A 82 14.60 -3.91 3.29
N ILE A 83 15.29 -5.06 3.30
CA ILE A 83 15.15 -6.07 2.25
C ILE A 83 13.70 -6.60 2.19
N MET A 84 13.13 -6.95 3.34
CA MET A 84 11.73 -7.40 3.42
C MET A 84 10.76 -6.33 2.89
N LEU A 85 10.96 -5.06 3.25
CA LEU A 85 10.16 -3.95 2.76
C LEU A 85 10.26 -3.82 1.23
N LEU A 86 11.45 -3.84 0.66
CA LEU A 86 11.64 -3.70 -0.79
C LEU A 86 11.04 -4.88 -1.56
N VAL A 87 11.23 -6.11 -1.07
CA VAL A 87 10.67 -7.32 -1.71
C VAL A 87 9.16 -7.32 -1.63
N SER A 88 8.59 -7.06 -0.45
CA SER A 88 7.15 -7.08 -0.23
C SER A 88 6.46 -5.95 -1.01
N LEU A 89 7.00 -4.74 -0.96
CA LEU A 89 6.52 -3.59 -1.70
C LEU A 89 6.62 -3.80 -3.21
N GLY A 90 7.73 -4.36 -3.70
CA GLY A 90 7.91 -4.70 -5.11
C GLY A 90 6.87 -5.72 -5.60
N ALA A 91 6.61 -6.77 -4.80
CA ALA A 91 5.58 -7.75 -5.11
C ALA A 91 4.16 -7.13 -5.13
N GLY A 92 3.85 -6.27 -4.14
CA GLY A 92 2.58 -5.54 -4.08
C GLY A 92 2.39 -4.61 -5.28
N MET A 93 3.43 -3.86 -5.65
CA MET A 93 3.41 -3.00 -6.83
C MET A 93 3.17 -3.81 -8.10
N LEU A 94 3.91 -4.90 -8.31
CA LEU A 94 3.75 -5.76 -9.49
C LEU A 94 2.32 -6.31 -9.57
N TYR A 95 1.79 -6.83 -8.47
CA TYR A 95 0.43 -7.35 -8.39
C TYR A 95 -0.60 -6.28 -8.78
N THR A 96 -0.49 -5.08 -8.20
CA THR A 96 -1.42 -3.99 -8.50
C THR A 96 -1.29 -3.48 -9.92
N ILE A 97 -0.07 -3.41 -10.51
CA ILE A 97 0.12 -3.04 -11.92
C ILE A 97 -0.57 -4.04 -12.83
N ILE A 98 -0.35 -5.34 -12.62
CA ILE A 98 -0.94 -6.39 -13.45
C ILE A 98 -2.47 -6.29 -13.42
N TYR A 99 -3.04 -6.08 -12.23
CA TYR A 99 -4.48 -5.88 -12.06
C TYR A 99 -4.97 -4.61 -12.77
N ALA A 100 -4.35 -3.46 -12.47
CA ALA A 100 -4.74 -2.16 -12.99
C ALA A 100 -4.69 -2.10 -14.51
N GLU A 101 -3.64 -2.65 -15.13
CA GLU A 101 -3.51 -2.75 -16.59
C GLU A 101 -4.56 -3.66 -17.22
N LYS A 102 -4.94 -4.74 -16.53
CA LYS A 102 -5.99 -5.64 -17.01
C LYS A 102 -7.34 -4.92 -17.04
N VAL A 103 -7.68 -4.19 -15.99
CA VAL A 103 -8.93 -3.40 -15.90
C VAL A 103 -8.92 -2.25 -16.89
N ARG A 104 -7.81 -1.53 -17.03
CA ARG A 104 -7.67 -0.41 -17.97
C ARG A 104 -7.88 -0.85 -19.43
N LYS A 105 -7.44 -2.05 -19.79
CA LYS A 105 -7.60 -2.62 -21.14
C LYS A 105 -8.98 -3.20 -21.38
N ASP A 106 -9.57 -3.81 -20.37
CA ASP A 106 -10.88 -4.44 -20.42
C ASP A 106 -11.61 -4.20 -19.07
N PRO A 107 -12.49 -3.18 -18.99
CA PRO A 107 -13.21 -2.85 -17.76
C PRO A 107 -14.03 -4.02 -17.20
N SER A 108 -14.47 -4.97 -18.04
CA SER A 108 -15.22 -6.16 -17.59
C SER A 108 -14.41 -7.09 -16.69
N LYS A 109 -13.09 -6.91 -16.61
CA LYS A 109 -12.18 -7.66 -15.73
C LYS A 109 -12.04 -7.03 -14.34
N SER A 110 -12.68 -5.90 -14.08
CA SER A 110 -12.72 -5.31 -12.75
C SER A 110 -13.42 -6.24 -11.76
N LEU A 111 -12.86 -6.36 -10.56
CA LEU A 111 -13.49 -7.06 -9.44
C LEU A 111 -14.73 -6.33 -8.89
N VAL A 112 -14.89 -5.06 -9.26
CA VAL A 112 -16.00 -4.18 -8.85
C VAL A 112 -16.74 -3.66 -10.09
N TYR A 113 -16.80 -4.49 -11.15
CA TYR A 113 -17.45 -4.11 -12.41
C TYR A 113 -18.95 -3.83 -12.25
N ASP A 114 -19.61 -4.50 -11.30
CA ASP A 114 -20.99 -4.25 -10.91
C ASP A 114 -21.22 -2.82 -10.40
N GLN A 115 -20.20 -2.18 -9.85
CA GLN A 115 -20.22 -0.81 -9.32
C GLN A 115 -19.75 0.23 -10.35
N TYR A 116 -19.49 -0.18 -11.60
CA TYR A 116 -18.88 0.68 -12.62
C TYR A 116 -19.71 1.94 -12.94
N GLU A 117 -21.03 1.80 -13.05
CA GLU A 117 -21.93 2.92 -13.35
C GLU A 117 -22.12 3.85 -12.15
N GLU A 118 -21.99 3.35 -10.93
CA GLU A 118 -22.02 4.15 -9.70
C GLU A 118 -20.71 4.94 -9.53
N SER A 119 -19.59 4.36 -9.97
CA SER A 119 -18.26 4.99 -9.97
C SER A 119 -18.10 6.11 -11.00
N LYS A 120 -18.99 6.19 -12.01
CA LYS A 120 -18.99 7.26 -13.02
C LYS A 120 -19.74 8.54 -12.60
N LYS A 121 -20.50 8.50 -11.50
CA LYS A 121 -21.25 9.64 -10.98
C LYS A 121 -20.40 10.50 -10.07
#